data_AF-A0A8T1TTC1-F1
#
_entry.id   AF-A0A8T1TTC1-F1
#
_cell.length_a   1.000
_cell.length_b   1.000
_cell.length_c   1.000
_cell.angle_alpha   90.00
_cell.angle_beta   90.00
_cell.angle_gamma   90.00
#
_symmetry.space_group_name_H-M   'P 1'
#
loop_
_entity.id
_entity.type
_entity.pdbx_description
1 polymer ?
#
loop_
_entity_poly.entity_id
_entity_poly.type
_entity_poly.pdbx_seq_one_letter_code
_entity_poly.pdbx_strand_id
1 'polypeptide(L)'
;QIELTRFTPVDFEAFLLEKRKTVTISTLNSYPSVVKDLYRRKEVPLPDAYEKQMATFFSGLKRLQAAKFQSGAPKESGKDPLPYSLYQPLCRVTLERQDAGFAHFFLTTQCNLMCRSESVQTLCTQHLSAHDNSVGCTMHKSKTNQEGTGPKDPRHVYTNSRSPSTC
;
A
#
# COMPACT_ATOMS: atom_id res chain seq x y z
N GLN A 1 29.36 6.64 3.41
CA GLN A 1 28.69 6.97 2.13
C GLN A 1 29.04 5.87 1.14
N ILE A 2 28.09 5.34 0.35
CA ILE A 2 28.37 4.25 -0.60
C ILE A 2 29.15 4.80 -1.79
N GLU A 3 30.27 4.18 -2.12
CA GLU A 3 31.11 4.52 -3.29
C GLU A 3 30.65 3.71 -4.51
N LEU A 4 29.86 4.32 -5.39
CA LEU A 4 29.19 3.60 -6.51
C LEU A 4 30.14 3.05 -7.58
N THR A 5 31.37 3.56 -7.64
CA THR A 5 32.45 3.08 -8.52
C THR A 5 33.03 1.74 -8.06
N ARG A 6 32.87 1.39 -6.77
CA ARG A 6 33.33 0.14 -6.17
C ARG A 6 32.21 -0.80 -5.79
N PHE A 7 31.00 -0.27 -5.57
CA PHE A 7 29.85 -1.05 -5.21
C PHE A 7 29.42 -1.93 -6.38
N THR A 8 29.56 -3.24 -6.21
CA THR A 8 29.18 -4.23 -7.22
C THR A 8 27.82 -4.85 -6.89
N PRO A 9 27.18 -5.51 -7.87
CA PRO A 9 25.99 -6.32 -7.59
C PRO A 9 26.20 -7.41 -6.54
N VAL A 10 27.42 -7.96 -6.44
CA VAL A 10 27.78 -9.01 -5.47
C VAL A 10 27.75 -8.46 -4.03
N ASP A 11 28.28 -7.26 -3.82
CA ASP A 11 28.19 -6.56 -2.53
C ASP A 11 26.73 -6.34 -2.12
N PHE A 12 25.87 -6.06 -3.11
CA PHE A 12 24.45 -5.89 -2.87
C PHE A 12 23.76 -7.21 -2.50
N GLU A 13 24.09 -8.33 -3.14
CA GLU A 13 23.58 -9.64 -2.75
C GLU A 13 23.96 -10.00 -1.31
N ALA A 14 25.22 -9.78 -0.92
CA ALA A 14 25.69 -10.00 0.44
C ALA A 14 24.88 -9.17 1.46
N PHE A 15 24.64 -7.89 1.13
CA PHE A 15 23.78 -7.03 1.94
C PHE A 15 22.34 -7.55 2.03
N LEU A 16 21.75 -8.00 0.92
CA LEU A 16 20.39 -8.54 0.91
C LEU A 16 20.27 -9.83 1.74
N LEU A 17 21.28 -10.70 1.71
CA LEU A 17 21.34 -11.91 2.52
C LEU A 17 21.42 -11.58 4.01
N GLU A 18 22.24 -10.60 4.40
CA GLU A 18 22.32 -10.14 5.79
C GLU A 18 20.97 -9.58 6.25
N LYS A 19 20.34 -8.73 5.43
CA LYS A 19 19.04 -8.14 5.75
C LYS A 19 17.93 -9.18 5.80
N ARG A 20 17.97 -10.25 5.00
CA ARG A 20 16.97 -11.33 5.02
C ARG A 20 16.79 -11.99 6.38
N LYS A 21 17.81 -11.96 7.24
CA LYS A 21 17.71 -12.43 8.63
C LYS A 21 16.68 -11.64 9.46
N THR A 22 16.41 -10.39 9.07
CA THR A 22 15.58 -9.44 9.83
C THR A 22 14.32 -8.99 9.10
N VAL A 23 14.29 -9.07 7.76
CA VAL A 23 13.16 -8.57 6.95
C VAL A 23 12.61 -9.64 6.01
N THR A 24 11.32 -9.47 5.64
CA THR A 24 10.64 -10.35 4.70
C THR A 24 11.15 -10.20 3.26
N ILE A 25 10.94 -11.22 2.42
CA ILE A 25 11.26 -11.15 0.99
C ILE A 25 10.48 -10.03 0.29
N SER A 26 9.25 -9.75 0.72
CA SER A 26 8.46 -8.63 0.18
C SER A 26 9.15 -7.29 0.44
N THR A 27 9.67 -7.07 1.66
CA THR A 27 10.43 -5.86 2.00
C THR A 27 11.73 -5.78 1.21
N LEU A 28 12.49 -6.88 1.11
CA LEU A 28 13.77 -6.92 0.36
C LEU A 28 13.60 -6.57 -1.13
N ASN A 29 12.50 -6.98 -1.76
CA ASN A 29 12.22 -6.67 -3.17
C ASN A 29 12.15 -5.16 -3.46
N SER A 30 11.98 -4.31 -2.43
CA SER A 30 12.00 -2.85 -2.61
C SER A 30 13.41 -2.26 -2.68
N TYR A 31 14.41 -2.91 -2.11
CA TYR A 31 15.76 -2.38 -1.97
C TYR A 31 16.49 -2.17 -3.31
N PRO A 32 16.35 -3.06 -4.32
CA PRO A 32 16.98 -2.84 -5.63
C PRO A 32 16.57 -1.53 -6.28
N SER A 33 15.29 -1.16 -6.15
CA SER A 33 14.78 0.11 -6.71
C SER A 33 15.42 1.32 -6.04
N VAL A 34 15.74 1.25 -4.75
CA VAL A 34 16.44 2.31 -4.02
C VAL A 34 17.88 2.45 -4.50
N VAL A 35 18.57 1.34 -4.74
CA VAL A 35 19.93 1.35 -5.30
C VAL A 35 19.92 1.92 -6.72
N LYS A 36 19.00 1.49 -7.59
CA LYS A 36 18.84 2.07 -8.93
C LYS A 36 18.59 3.58 -8.89
N ASP A 37 17.75 4.04 -7.96
CA ASP A 37 17.52 5.47 -7.75
C ASP A 37 18.78 6.21 -7.30
N LEU A 38 19.61 5.60 -6.45
CA LEU A 38 20.90 6.17 -6.05
C LEU A 38 21.86 6.33 -7.23
N TYR A 39 21.99 5.33 -8.11
CA TYR A 39 22.76 5.43 -9.36
C TYR A 39 22.24 6.58 -10.23
N ARG A 40 20.92 6.64 -10.43
CA ARG A 40 20.25 7.71 -11.19
C ARG A 40 20.55 9.10 -10.61
N ARG A 41 20.39 9.30 -9.30
CA ARG A 41 20.63 10.60 -8.63
C ARG A 41 22.09 11.04 -8.65
N LYS A 42 23.02 10.09 -8.81
CA LYS A 42 24.46 10.36 -8.94
C LYS A 42 24.92 10.40 -10.38
N GLU A 43 24.01 10.24 -11.35
CA GLU A 43 24.29 10.22 -12.78
C GLU A 43 25.37 9.19 -13.17
N VAL A 44 25.46 8.10 -12.40
CA VAL A 44 26.38 6.98 -12.66
C VAL A 44 25.60 5.88 -13.39
N PRO A 45 26.11 5.34 -14.52
CA PRO A 45 25.44 4.26 -15.21
C PRO A 45 25.30 3.03 -14.31
N LEU A 46 24.13 2.39 -14.37
CA LEU A 46 23.89 1.13 -13.68
C LEU A 46 24.71 0.03 -14.37
N PRO A 47 25.36 -0.88 -13.63
CA PRO A 47 26.05 -2.02 -14.24
C PRO A 47 25.11 -2.89 -15.08
N ASP A 48 25.51 -3.27 -16.30
CA ASP A 48 24.66 -4.03 -17.25
C ASP A 48 24.11 -5.35 -16.67
N ALA A 49 24.91 -6.01 -15.84
CA ALA A 49 24.53 -7.29 -15.23
C ALA A 49 23.53 -7.14 -14.06
N TYR A 50 23.33 -5.93 -13.53
CA TYR A 50 22.60 -5.69 -12.29
C TYR A 50 21.16 -6.22 -12.36
N GLU A 51 20.42 -5.85 -13.40
CA GLU A 51 19.01 -6.25 -13.57
C GLU A 51 18.86 -7.77 -13.63
N LYS A 52 19.71 -8.41 -14.44
CA LYS A 52 19.69 -9.87 -14.63
C LYS A 52 20.03 -10.60 -13.33
N GLN A 53 21.10 -10.17 -12.64
CA GLN A 53 21.51 -10.78 -11.38
C GLN A 53 20.45 -10.62 -10.29
N MET A 54 19.88 -9.41 -10.13
CA MET A 54 18.79 -9.19 -9.19
C MET A 54 17.55 -10.03 -9.52
N ALA A 55 17.17 -10.13 -10.79
CA ALA A 55 16.05 -10.98 -11.20
C ALA A 55 16.29 -12.46 -10.83
N THR A 56 17.49 -12.98 -11.10
CA THR A 56 17.86 -14.36 -10.74
C THR A 56 17.87 -14.57 -9.23
N PHE A 57 18.49 -13.67 -8.47
CA PHE A 57 18.57 -13.73 -7.00
C PHE A 57 17.18 -13.76 -6.35
N PHE A 58 16.30 -12.82 -6.70
CA PHE A 58 14.95 -12.76 -6.12
C PHE A 58 14.05 -13.92 -6.58
N SER A 59 14.27 -14.46 -7.78
CA SER A 59 13.61 -15.69 -8.22
C SER A 59 14.00 -16.87 -7.33
N GLY A 60 15.29 -17.01 -7.00
CA GLY A 60 15.78 -18.01 -6.05
C GLY A 60 15.13 -17.88 -4.67
N LEU A 61 15.09 -16.67 -4.11
CA LEU A 61 14.44 -16.42 -2.81
C LEU A 61 12.95 -16.76 -2.81
N LYS A 62 12.22 -16.39 -3.87
CA LYS A 62 10.79 -16.71 -4.01
C LYS A 62 10.55 -18.23 -4.08
N ARG A 63 11.41 -18.97 -4.79
CA ARG A 63 11.34 -20.44 -4.86
C ARG A 63 11.55 -21.09 -3.49
N LEU A 64 12.55 -20.64 -2.73
CA LEU A 64 12.80 -21.11 -1.37
C LEU A 64 11.61 -20.83 -0.45
N GLN A 65 11.00 -19.66 -0.58
CA GLN A 65 9.80 -19.30 0.19
C GLN A 65 8.59 -20.17 -0.19
N ALA A 66 8.37 -20.40 -1.48
CA ALA A 66 7.30 -21.27 -1.95
C ALA A 66 7.47 -22.71 -1.44
N ALA A 67 8.70 -23.24 -1.44
CA ALA A 67 9.01 -24.55 -0.88
C ALA A 67 8.69 -24.62 0.62
N LYS A 68 9.06 -23.59 1.40
CA LYS A 68 8.70 -23.49 2.83
C LYS A 68 7.19 -23.49 3.07
N PHE A 69 6.44 -22.74 2.26
CA PHE A 69 4.98 -22.72 2.37
C PHE A 69 4.38 -24.07 2.01
N GLN A 70 4.95 -24.79 1.03
CA GLN A 70 4.50 -26.13 0.71
C GLN A 70 4.81 -27.15 1.80
N SER A 71 5.88 -26.95 2.58
CA SER A 71 6.14 -27.76 3.77
C SER A 71 5.29 -27.34 4.98
N GLY A 72 4.26 -26.51 4.81
CA GLY A 72 3.33 -26.11 5.86
C GLY A 72 3.79 -24.94 6.72
N ALA A 73 4.86 -24.22 6.35
CA ALA A 73 5.24 -23.02 7.08
C ALA A 73 4.14 -21.94 6.94
N PRO A 74 3.76 -21.24 8.02
CA PRO A 74 2.80 -20.16 7.96
C PRO A 74 3.28 -19.03 7.04
N LYS A 75 2.34 -18.35 6.39
CA LYS A 75 2.66 -17.17 5.56
C LYS A 75 3.27 -16.08 6.44
N GLU A 76 4.48 -15.65 6.09
CA GLU A 76 5.23 -14.63 6.84
C GLU A 76 4.62 -13.21 6.74
N SER A 77 3.58 -12.97 5.92
CA SER A 77 3.13 -11.61 5.65
C SER A 77 1.68 -11.50 5.17
N GLY A 78 0.97 -10.51 5.72
CA GLY A 78 -0.36 -10.07 5.32
C GLY A 78 -1.16 -9.60 6.53
N LYS A 79 -1.89 -8.49 6.40
CA LYS A 79 -3.03 -8.24 7.28
C LYS A 79 -4.20 -9.05 6.72
N ASP A 80 -4.92 -9.75 7.59
CA ASP A 80 -6.15 -10.42 7.15
C ASP A 80 -7.14 -9.38 6.60
N PRO A 81 -7.91 -9.72 5.55
CA PRO A 81 -9.00 -8.87 5.10
C PRO A 81 -9.94 -8.56 6.25
N LEU A 82 -10.47 -7.34 6.31
CA LEU A 82 -11.50 -6.99 7.28
C LEU A 82 -12.85 -7.54 6.77
N PRO A 83 -13.42 -8.62 7.34
CA PRO A 83 -14.69 -9.14 6.88
C PRO A 83 -15.83 -8.22 7.30
N TYR A 84 -16.93 -8.21 6.54
CA TYR A 84 -18.11 -7.39 6.85
C TYR A 84 -18.67 -7.68 8.26
N SER A 85 -18.61 -8.94 8.69
CA SER A 85 -19.03 -9.37 10.04
C SER A 85 -18.25 -8.68 11.18
N LEU A 86 -16.98 -8.30 10.93
CA LEU A 86 -16.16 -7.55 11.88
C LEU A 86 -16.25 -6.03 11.66
N TYR A 87 -16.46 -5.60 10.42
CA TYR A 87 -16.69 -4.19 10.09
C TYR A 87 -17.93 -3.62 10.79
N GLN A 88 -19.05 -4.35 10.81
CA GLN A 88 -20.29 -3.88 11.42
C GLN A 88 -20.14 -3.52 12.92
N PRO A 89 -19.60 -4.39 13.81
CA PRO A 89 -19.40 -4.01 15.20
C PRO A 89 -18.35 -2.89 15.36
N LEU A 90 -17.30 -2.82 14.54
CA LEU A 90 -16.35 -1.69 14.57
C LEU A 90 -17.04 -0.36 14.28
N CYS A 91 -17.99 -0.34 13.33
CA CYS A 91 -18.73 0.88 13.04
C CYS A 91 -19.63 1.31 14.20
N ARG A 92 -20.21 0.36 14.95
CA ARG A 92 -20.97 0.67 16.18
C ARG A 92 -20.08 1.24 17.27
N VAL A 93 -18.93 0.61 17.51
CA VAL A 93 -17.96 1.11 18.50
C VAL A 93 -17.49 2.52 18.15
N THR A 94 -17.30 2.82 16.86
CA THR A 94 -16.88 4.18 16.44
C THR A 94 -17.98 5.24 16.58
N LEU A 95 -19.26 4.87 16.50
CA LEU A 95 -20.38 5.79 16.81
C LEU A 95 -20.43 6.19 18.27
N GLU A 96 -20.05 5.29 19.18
CA GLU A 96 -20.07 5.52 20.62
C GLU A 96 -18.87 6.38 21.10
N ARG A 97 -17.91 6.67 20.22
CA ARG A 97 -16.74 7.47 20.57
C ARG A 97 -17.12 8.93 20.74
N GLN A 98 -16.57 9.55 21.79
CA GLN A 98 -16.68 10.98 22.02
C GLN A 98 -15.66 11.77 21.18
N ASP A 99 -15.64 11.52 19.87
CA ASP A 99 -14.76 12.19 18.90
C ASP A 99 -15.57 12.93 17.81
N ALA A 100 -16.77 13.40 18.16
CA ALA A 100 -17.69 14.09 17.26
C ALA A 100 -18.03 13.31 15.97
N GLY A 101 -17.88 11.97 16.01
CA GLY A 101 -18.15 11.09 14.88
C GLY A 101 -17.00 11.00 13.86
N PHE A 102 -15.84 11.59 14.13
CA PHE A 102 -14.70 11.56 13.19
C PHE A 102 -14.22 10.14 12.91
N ALA A 103 -14.13 9.28 13.92
CA ALA A 103 -13.69 7.90 13.69
C ALA A 103 -14.70 7.12 12.85
N HIS A 104 -15.99 7.36 13.07
CA HIS A 104 -17.05 6.72 12.30
C HIS A 104 -17.01 7.19 10.84
N PHE A 105 -17.01 8.50 10.62
CA PHE A 105 -16.92 9.10 9.29
C PHE A 105 -15.68 8.61 8.53
N PHE A 106 -14.52 8.54 9.19
CA PHE A 106 -13.29 8.04 8.58
C PHE A 106 -13.43 6.59 8.13
N LEU A 107 -13.89 5.71 9.03
CA LEU A 107 -14.02 4.29 8.76
C LEU A 107 -15.06 3.98 7.67
N THR A 108 -16.25 4.60 7.75
CA THR A 108 -17.31 4.37 6.76
C THR A 108 -16.96 4.96 5.41
N THR A 109 -16.34 6.14 5.36
CA THR A 109 -15.84 6.73 4.10
C THR A 109 -14.77 5.84 3.47
N GLN A 110 -13.83 5.32 4.26
CA GLN A 110 -12.79 4.42 3.75
C GLN A 110 -13.39 3.17 3.10
N CYS A 111 -14.37 2.56 3.78
CA CYS A 111 -15.02 1.34 3.31
C CYS A 111 -15.91 1.61 2.08
N ASN A 112 -16.74 2.64 2.10
CA ASN A 112 -17.64 2.98 0.99
C ASN A 112 -16.88 3.35 -0.29
N LEU A 113 -15.79 4.12 -0.16
CA LEU A 113 -14.97 4.53 -1.31
C LEU A 113 -13.95 3.48 -1.74
N MET A 114 -13.82 2.38 -0.99
CA MET A 114 -12.83 1.32 -1.17
C MET A 114 -11.42 1.87 -1.36
N CYS A 115 -11.06 2.85 -0.53
CA CYS A 115 -9.81 3.61 -0.70
C CYS A 115 -8.83 3.40 0.46
N ARG A 116 -7.63 3.95 0.31
CA ARG A 116 -6.60 3.90 1.37
C ARG A 116 -6.90 4.98 2.40
N SER A 117 -6.44 4.77 3.63
CA SER A 117 -6.51 5.77 4.70
C SER A 117 -5.95 7.13 4.28
N GLU A 118 -4.85 7.14 3.53
CA GLU A 118 -4.24 8.37 2.97
C GLU A 118 -5.18 9.13 2.02
N SER A 119 -6.05 8.42 1.29
CA SER A 119 -7.06 9.06 0.44
C SER A 119 -8.17 9.69 1.29
N VAL A 120 -8.59 9.03 2.37
CA VAL A 120 -9.62 9.57 3.28
C VAL A 120 -9.10 10.78 4.05
N GLN A 121 -7.87 10.73 4.58
CA GLN A 121 -7.32 11.83 5.40
C GLN A 121 -7.13 13.13 4.60
N THR A 122 -7.04 13.04 3.27
CA THR A 122 -6.84 14.19 2.37
C THR A 122 -8.15 14.73 1.81
N LEU A 123 -9.29 14.12 2.15
CA LEU A 123 -10.59 14.67 1.80
C LEU A 123 -10.85 15.96 2.60
N CYS A 124 -11.32 16.97 1.89
CA CYS A 124 -11.78 18.24 2.44
C CYS A 124 -13.26 18.39 2.10
N THR A 125 -13.96 19.28 2.80
CA THR A 125 -15.38 19.55 2.55
C THR A 125 -15.66 19.99 1.10
N GLN A 126 -14.70 20.67 0.46
CA GLN A 126 -14.77 21.08 -0.95
C GLN A 126 -14.76 19.90 -1.94
N HIS A 127 -14.33 18.72 -1.51
CA HIS A 127 -14.34 17.50 -2.32
C HIS A 127 -15.67 16.75 -2.24
N LEU A 128 -16.60 17.20 -1.38
CA LEU A 128 -17.90 16.57 -1.16
C LEU A 128 -18.98 17.30 -1.96
N SER A 129 -19.76 16.54 -2.72
CA SER A 129 -20.93 17.03 -3.44
C SER A 129 -22.18 16.28 -2.98
N ALA A 130 -23.26 17.02 -2.71
CA ALA A 130 -24.55 16.41 -2.46
C ALA A 130 -25.17 15.95 -3.78
N HIS A 131 -25.67 14.71 -3.80
CA HIS A 131 -26.51 14.16 -4.87
C HIS A 131 -27.74 13.54 -4.21
N ASP A 132 -28.85 13.41 -4.94
CA ASP A 132 -30.17 13.04 -4.39
C ASP A 132 -30.10 11.91 -3.34
N ASN A 133 -29.49 10.78 -3.68
CA ASN A 133 -29.40 9.60 -2.80
C ASN A 133 -27.94 9.22 -2.44
N SER A 134 -26.98 10.14 -2.59
CA SER A 134 -25.57 9.84 -2.30
C SER A 134 -24.75 11.09 -2.02
N VAL A 135 -23.60 10.90 -1.36
CA VAL A 135 -22.56 11.93 -1.28
C VAL A 135 -21.48 11.57 -2.28
N GLY A 136 -21.20 12.47 -3.23
CA GLY A 136 -20.10 12.36 -4.16
C GLY A 136 -18.80 12.83 -3.53
N CYS A 137 -17.72 12.09 -3.75
CA CYS A 137 -16.37 12.39 -3.28
C CYS A 137 -15.42 12.51 -4.48
N THR A 138 -15.00 13.73 -4.81
CA THR A 138 -14.07 13.99 -5.90
C THR A 138 -12.62 13.99 -5.40
N MET A 139 -11.83 13.01 -5.85
CA MET A 139 -10.40 12.92 -5.51
C MET A 139 -9.55 13.50 -6.65
N HIS A 140 -8.83 14.59 -6.37
CA HIS A 140 -7.96 15.23 -7.36
C HIS A 140 -6.64 14.50 -7.59
N LYS A 141 -6.26 13.62 -6.66
CA LYS A 141 -5.04 12.84 -6.71
C LYS A 141 -5.37 11.41 -6.32
N SER A 142 -4.83 10.44 -7.06
CA SER A 142 -4.96 9.02 -6.75
C SER A 142 -3.62 8.34 -6.92
N LYS A 143 -3.51 7.07 -6.48
CA LYS A 143 -2.28 6.29 -6.66
C LYS A 143 -1.80 6.30 -8.12
N THR A 144 -2.72 6.18 -9.08
CA THR A 144 -2.41 6.13 -10.51
C THR A 144 -2.47 7.48 -11.21
N ASN A 145 -3.13 8.48 -10.61
CA ASN A 145 -3.22 9.85 -11.13
C ASN A 145 -2.53 10.80 -10.16
N GLN A 146 -1.19 10.81 -10.18
CA GLN A 146 -0.39 11.64 -9.27
C GLN A 146 -0.37 13.11 -9.69
N GLU A 147 -0.54 13.40 -10.98
CA GLU A 147 -0.52 14.75 -11.57
C GLU A 147 -1.91 15.40 -11.60
N GLY A 148 -2.97 14.64 -11.36
CA GLY A 148 -4.35 15.14 -11.31
C GLY A 148 -4.93 15.55 -12.67
N THR A 149 -4.31 15.10 -13.76
CA THR A 149 -4.68 15.39 -15.15
C THR A 149 -5.75 14.44 -15.69
N GLY A 150 -5.87 13.25 -15.09
CA GLY A 150 -6.91 12.29 -15.45
C GLY A 150 -8.33 12.70 -15.03
N PRO A 151 -9.36 11.97 -15.49
CA PRO A 151 -10.76 12.20 -15.14
C PRO A 151 -11.01 12.21 -13.63
N LYS A 152 -11.96 13.05 -13.20
CA LYS A 152 -12.28 13.34 -11.78
C LYS A 152 -13.72 12.96 -11.45
N ASP A 153 -14.16 11.82 -11.97
CA ASP A 153 -15.51 11.32 -11.70
C ASP A 153 -15.68 11.11 -10.18
N PRO A 154 -16.75 11.65 -9.58
CA PRO A 154 -16.99 11.48 -8.16
C PRO A 154 -17.20 10.01 -7.82
N ARG A 155 -16.63 9.58 -6.70
CA ARG A 155 -16.93 8.30 -6.09
C ARG A 155 -18.06 8.50 -5.10
N HIS A 156 -19.08 7.64 -5.13
CA HIS A 156 -20.29 7.85 -4.34
C HIS A 156 -20.28 7.04 -3.05
N VAL A 157 -20.66 7.70 -1.95
CA VAL A 157 -21.05 7.09 -0.68
C VAL A 157 -22.57 7.00 -0.64
N TYR A 158 -23.10 5.79 -0.45
CA TYR A 158 -24.54 5.54 -0.48
C TYR A 158 -25.09 5.28 0.92
N THR A 159 -26.34 5.65 1.13
CA THR A 159 -27.07 5.32 2.35
C THR A 159 -27.40 3.83 2.41
N ASN A 160 -27.29 3.22 3.59
CA ASN A 160 -27.71 1.85 3.85
C ASN A 160 -28.84 1.79 4.88
N SER A 161 -30.09 1.86 4.43
CA SER A 161 -31.27 1.84 5.32
C SER A 161 -31.43 0.55 6.12
N ARG A 162 -30.85 -0.56 5.65
CA ARG A 162 -30.89 -1.86 6.35
C ARG A 162 -29.85 -1.98 7.45
N SER A 163 -28.76 -1.23 7.38
CA SER A 163 -27.72 -1.18 8.41
C SER A 163 -27.14 0.23 8.50
N PRO A 164 -27.86 1.17 9.13
CA PRO A 164 -27.45 2.58 9.17
C PRO A 164 -26.09 2.79 9.84
N SER A 165 -25.70 1.89 10.74
CA SER A 165 -24.41 1.95 11.41
C SER A 165 -23.23 1.65 10.50
N THR A 166 -23.40 1.36 9.20
CA THR A 166 -22.28 1.04 8.30
C THR A 166 -22.08 2.03 7.14
N CYS A 167 -22.91 3.07 7.08
CA CYS A 167 -22.87 4.14 6.08
C CYS A 167 -22.68 5.51 6.74
#